data_AF-A0A838K2B2-F1
#
_entry.id   AF-A0A838K2B2-F1
#
_cell.length_a   1.000
_cell.length_b   1.000
_cell.length_c   1.000
_cell.angle_alpha   90.00
_cell.angle_beta   90.00
_cell.angle_gamma   90.00
#
_symmetry.space_group_name_H-M   'P 1'
#
loop_
_entity.id
_entity.type
_entity.pdbx_description
1 polymer ?
#
loop_
_entity_poly.entity_id
_entity_poly.type
_entity_poly.pdbx_seq_one_letter_code
_entity_poly.pdbx_strand_id
1 'polypeptide(L)'
;MEQRRRRIDRVTATDFLDGLDDRTAAELRTMRDDCREEEAALSYSRRVVQGQIDIACAEQARRSAGQEAGHEAGHEADLVDELSGILAEKTDGERDPLKARISPLFIPDDQAYASRLHDPHIDNPELSRVPDLDDEELAALRERLSAQEVQVSELRRGVLDHLDALQTELVHRYRDGTADVDAVVASAVREHGRTGDDQ
;
A
#
# COMPACT_ATOMS: atom_id res chain seq x y z
N MET A 1 15.56 5.59 3.43
CA MET A 1 15.51 4.12 3.55
C MET A 1 15.59 3.67 5.01
N GLU A 2 16.68 3.94 5.73
CA GLU A 2 16.90 3.36 7.06
C GLU A 2 15.85 3.77 8.11
N GLN A 3 15.42 5.04 8.12
CA GLN A 3 14.41 5.53 9.08
C GLN A 3 13.01 4.95 8.83
N ARG A 4 12.64 4.70 7.57
CA ARG A 4 11.38 4.03 7.22
C ARG A 4 11.45 2.54 7.53
N ARG A 5 12.55 1.86 7.18
CA ARG A 5 12.77 0.45 7.54
C ARG A 5 12.62 0.27 9.05
N ARG A 6 13.24 1.15 9.85
CA ARG A 6 13.06 1.19 11.30
C ARG A 6 11.61 1.47 11.73
N ARG A 7 10.83 2.23 10.96
CA ARG A 7 9.42 2.50 11.27
C ARG A 7 8.53 1.31 10.95
N ILE A 8 8.61 0.74 9.75
CA ILE A 8 7.86 -0.47 9.37
C ILE A 8 8.20 -1.61 10.34
N ASP A 9 9.48 -1.87 10.60
CA ASP A 9 9.94 -2.92 11.53
C ASP A 9 9.30 -2.74 12.92
N ARG A 10 9.21 -1.49 13.40
CA ARG A 10 8.59 -1.15 14.69
C ARG A 10 7.07 -1.36 14.67
N VAL A 11 6.35 -0.87 13.66
CA VAL A 11 4.87 -0.98 13.63
C VAL A 11 4.39 -2.38 13.30
N THR A 12 5.23 -3.23 12.71
CA THR A 12 4.92 -4.65 12.46
C THR A 12 5.43 -5.59 13.56
N ALA A 13 6.13 -5.06 14.57
CA ALA A 13 6.64 -5.86 15.66
C ALA A 13 5.49 -6.46 16.50
N THR A 14 5.64 -7.71 16.93
CA THR A 14 4.59 -8.43 17.68
C THR A 14 4.31 -7.81 19.05
N ASP A 15 5.31 -7.16 19.64
CA ASP A 15 5.25 -6.45 20.92
C ASP A 15 4.84 -4.97 20.78
N PHE A 16 4.49 -4.52 19.57
CA PHE A 16 4.18 -3.11 19.31
C PHE A 16 3.02 -2.59 20.18
N LEU A 17 2.06 -3.45 20.51
CA LEU A 17 0.89 -3.14 21.33
C LEU A 17 1.09 -3.42 22.83
N ASP A 18 2.30 -3.76 23.26
CA ASP A 18 2.53 -4.06 24.68
C ASP A 18 2.36 -2.80 25.54
N GLY A 19 1.64 -2.96 26.65
CA GLY A 19 1.38 -1.89 27.63
C GLY A 19 0.45 -0.79 27.12
N LEU A 20 -0.48 -1.09 26.19
CA LEU A 20 -1.47 -0.13 25.68
C LEU A 20 -2.18 0.65 26.78
N ASP A 21 -2.57 -0.02 27.87
CA ASP A 21 -3.33 0.57 28.98
C ASP A 21 -2.52 1.66 29.74
N ASP A 22 -1.21 1.49 29.83
CA ASP A 22 -0.31 2.39 30.57
C ASP A 22 0.12 3.62 29.75
N ARG A 23 -0.08 3.58 28.42
CA ARG A 23 0.28 4.68 27.51
C ARG A 23 -0.63 5.88 27.75
N THR A 24 -0.20 7.07 27.41
CA THR A 24 -1.06 8.26 27.36
C THR A 24 -1.88 8.30 26.07
N ALA A 25 -3.02 9.01 26.07
CA ALA A 25 -3.81 9.20 24.85
C ALA A 25 -3.04 9.95 23.75
N ALA A 26 -2.02 10.74 24.10
CA ALA A 26 -1.14 11.38 23.12
C ALA A 26 -0.24 10.34 22.43
N GLU A 27 0.39 9.46 23.20
CA GLU A 27 1.24 8.38 22.66
C GLU A 27 0.44 7.41 21.77
N LEU A 28 -0.77 7.04 22.18
CA LEU A 28 -1.66 6.20 21.35
C LEU A 28 -2.01 6.85 20.01
N ARG A 29 -2.20 8.19 19.98
CA ARG A 29 -2.42 8.92 18.73
C ARG A 29 -1.18 8.89 17.85
N THR A 30 0.00 9.12 18.41
CA THR A 30 1.27 9.00 17.66
C THR A 30 1.46 7.60 17.09
N MET A 31 1.26 6.55 17.88
CA MET A 31 1.34 5.17 17.42
C MET A 31 0.34 4.89 16.28
N ARG A 32 -0.89 5.39 16.41
CA ARG A 32 -1.93 5.24 15.38
C ARG A 32 -1.55 5.98 14.10
N ASP A 33 -0.99 7.17 14.20
CA ASP A 33 -0.63 7.97 13.04
C ASP A 33 0.59 7.36 12.33
N ASP A 34 1.55 6.79 13.07
CA ASP A 34 2.63 5.96 12.52
C ASP A 34 2.07 4.75 11.75
N CYS A 35 1.10 4.02 12.33
CA CYS A 35 0.45 2.90 11.63
C CYS A 35 -0.29 3.34 10.37
N ARG A 36 -0.97 4.49 10.39
CA ARG A 36 -1.69 5.00 9.20
C ARG A 36 -0.74 5.33 8.05
N GLU A 37 0.40 5.94 8.36
CA GLU A 37 1.38 6.29 7.34
C GLU A 37 1.99 5.03 6.71
N GLU A 38 2.34 4.02 7.52
CA GLU A 38 2.88 2.77 7.00
C GLU A 38 1.81 1.91 6.29
N GLU A 39 0.56 1.90 6.75
CA GLU A 39 -0.54 1.24 6.05
C GLU A 39 -0.75 1.86 4.66
N ALA A 40 -0.75 3.19 4.56
CA ALA A 40 -0.88 3.89 3.30
C ALA A 40 0.29 3.57 2.35
N ALA A 41 1.52 3.49 2.88
CA ALA A 41 2.70 3.10 2.14
C ALA A 41 2.63 1.65 1.63
N LEU A 42 2.15 0.72 2.45
CA LEU A 42 1.96 -0.70 2.07
C LEU A 42 0.82 -0.86 1.06
N SER A 43 -0.28 -0.14 1.23
CA SER A 43 -1.40 -0.09 0.28
C SER A 43 -0.95 0.39 -1.10
N TYR A 44 -0.14 1.44 -1.15
CA TYR A 44 0.49 1.90 -2.39
C TYR A 44 1.36 0.81 -3.01
N SER A 45 2.28 0.23 -2.23
CA SER A 45 3.22 -0.80 -2.70
C SER A 45 2.47 -2.02 -3.23
N ARG A 46 1.44 -2.47 -2.52
CA ARG A 46 0.56 -3.56 -2.96
C ARG A 46 -0.10 -3.24 -4.29
N ARG A 47 -0.63 -2.03 -4.49
CA ARG A 47 -1.29 -1.66 -5.74
C ARG A 47 -0.30 -1.59 -6.90
N VAL A 48 0.94 -1.16 -6.65
CA VAL A 48 2.02 -1.23 -7.63
C VAL A 48 2.26 -2.68 -8.02
N VAL A 49 2.59 -3.58 -7.08
CA VAL A 49 2.83 -5.01 -7.38
C VAL A 49 1.66 -5.66 -8.12
N GLN A 50 0.42 -5.34 -7.76
CA GLN A 50 -0.75 -5.84 -8.48
C GLN A 50 -0.77 -5.43 -9.95
N GLY A 51 -0.52 -4.14 -10.25
CA GLY A 51 -0.40 -3.71 -11.64
C GLY A 51 0.75 -4.40 -12.38
N GLN A 52 1.85 -4.69 -11.69
CA GLN A 52 2.97 -5.47 -12.23
C GLN A 52 2.55 -6.91 -12.59
N ILE A 53 1.77 -7.57 -11.72
CA ILE A 53 1.19 -8.89 -11.96
C ILE A 53 0.21 -8.84 -13.15
N ASP A 54 -0.64 -7.81 -13.21
CA ASP A 54 -1.63 -7.65 -14.27
C ASP A 54 -0.96 -7.53 -15.65
N ILE A 55 0.12 -6.73 -15.75
CA ILE A 55 0.94 -6.60 -16.96
C ILE A 55 1.56 -7.95 -17.36
N ALA A 56 2.18 -8.66 -16.42
CA ALA A 56 2.79 -9.96 -16.71
C ALA A 56 1.74 -11.04 -17.11
N CYS A 57 0.55 -11.00 -16.51
CA CYS A 57 -0.55 -11.88 -16.91
C CYS A 57 -1.10 -11.54 -18.31
N ALA A 58 -1.19 -10.25 -18.65
CA ALA A 58 -1.61 -9.80 -19.98
C ALA A 58 -0.64 -10.25 -21.08
N GLU A 59 0.67 -10.12 -20.83
CA GLU A 59 1.71 -10.66 -21.71
C GLU A 59 1.51 -12.16 -21.97
N GLN A 60 1.34 -12.95 -20.90
CA GLN A 60 1.15 -14.40 -21.02
C GLN A 60 -0.12 -14.76 -21.81
N ALA A 61 -1.21 -14.02 -21.58
CA ALA A 61 -2.45 -14.20 -22.33
C ALA A 61 -2.26 -13.86 -23.82
N ARG A 62 -1.53 -12.77 -24.15
CA ARG A 62 -1.19 -12.40 -25.53
C ARG A 62 -0.40 -13.48 -26.24
N ARG A 63 0.62 -14.06 -25.59
CA ARG A 63 1.41 -15.17 -26.14
C ARG A 63 0.58 -16.40 -26.43
N SER A 64 -0.27 -16.78 -25.47
CA SER A 64 -1.15 -17.95 -25.61
C SER A 64 -2.11 -17.76 -26.79
N ALA A 65 -2.72 -16.57 -26.94
CA ALA A 65 -3.60 -16.26 -28.06
C ALA A 65 -2.87 -16.21 -29.42
N GLY A 66 -1.65 -15.67 -29.46
CA GLY A 66 -0.81 -15.66 -30.67
C GLY A 66 -0.42 -17.07 -31.14
N GLN A 67 -0.02 -17.93 -30.19
CA GLN A 67 0.27 -19.34 -30.44
C GLN A 67 -0.94 -20.09 -31.00
N GLU A 68 -2.13 -19.87 -30.44
CA GLU A 68 -3.39 -20.46 -30.94
C GLU A 68 -3.76 -19.97 -32.35
N ALA A 69 -3.48 -18.70 -32.66
CA ALA A 69 -3.73 -18.10 -33.96
C ALA A 69 -2.65 -18.43 -35.02
N GLY A 70 -1.55 -19.11 -34.64
CA GLY A 70 -0.45 -19.46 -35.54
C GLY A 70 0.40 -18.25 -35.98
N HIS A 71 0.37 -17.17 -35.21
CA HIS A 71 1.13 -15.94 -35.46
C HIS A 71 2.16 -15.72 -34.34
N GLU A 72 3.32 -15.13 -34.66
CA GLU A 72 4.21 -14.61 -33.61
C GLU A 72 3.45 -13.54 -32.82
N ALA A 73 3.48 -13.63 -31.48
CA ALA A 73 2.76 -12.73 -30.59
C ALA A 73 3.06 -11.26 -30.95
N GLY A 74 2.01 -10.41 -30.95
CA GLY A 74 2.11 -9.00 -31.32
C GLY A 74 3.22 -8.24 -30.56
N HIS A 75 3.77 -7.22 -31.24
CA HIS A 75 4.88 -6.37 -30.79
C HIS A 75 4.59 -5.61 -29.48
N GLU A 76 5.62 -5.17 -28.77
CA GLU A 76 5.56 -4.39 -27.50
C GLU A 76 4.50 -3.27 -27.50
N ALA A 77 4.31 -2.59 -28.64
CA ALA A 77 3.32 -1.53 -28.81
C ALA A 77 1.88 -1.95 -28.45
N ASP A 78 1.51 -3.21 -28.68
CA ASP A 78 0.16 -3.74 -28.43
C ASP A 78 -0.12 -3.86 -26.91
N LEU A 79 0.88 -4.24 -26.12
CA LEU A 79 0.76 -4.29 -24.66
C LEU A 79 0.59 -2.90 -24.05
N VAL A 80 1.34 -1.93 -24.58
CA VAL A 80 1.27 -0.53 -24.14
C VAL A 80 -0.10 0.08 -24.46
N ASP A 81 -0.64 -0.21 -25.65
CA ASP A 81 -1.97 0.24 -26.07
C ASP A 81 -3.09 -0.34 -25.19
N GLU A 82 -2.93 -1.58 -24.70
CA GLU A 82 -3.89 -2.26 -23.82
C GLU A 82 -3.77 -1.92 -22.33
N LEU A 83 -2.73 -1.20 -21.89
CA LEU A 83 -2.46 -0.92 -20.46
C LEU A 83 -3.66 -0.35 -19.71
N SER A 84 -4.42 0.54 -20.36
CA SER A 84 -5.61 1.16 -19.79
C SER A 84 -6.66 0.12 -19.39
N GLY A 85 -6.83 -0.92 -20.22
CA GLY A 85 -7.74 -2.03 -19.96
C GLY A 85 -7.16 -3.04 -18.96
N ILE A 86 -5.85 -3.29 -19.01
CA ILE A 86 -5.14 -4.21 -18.11
C ILE A 86 -5.20 -3.71 -16.66
N LEU A 87 -4.94 -2.43 -16.44
CA LEU A 87 -4.89 -1.82 -15.09
C LEU A 87 -6.25 -1.40 -14.55
N ALA A 88 -7.31 -1.46 -15.38
CA ALA A 88 -8.66 -1.18 -14.96
C ALA A 88 -9.07 -2.14 -13.84
N GLU A 89 -9.49 -1.60 -12.70
CA GLU A 89 -9.92 -2.42 -11.57
C GLU A 89 -11.17 -3.20 -11.96
N LYS A 90 -11.05 -4.53 -12.08
CA LYS A 90 -12.19 -5.43 -12.21
C LYS A 90 -12.90 -5.48 -10.86
N THR A 91 -13.93 -4.67 -10.71
CA THR A 91 -14.77 -4.68 -9.51
C THR A 91 -15.70 -5.89 -9.54
N ASP A 92 -15.15 -7.08 -9.27
CA ASP A 92 -15.88 -8.35 -9.31
C ASP A 92 -16.71 -8.61 -8.02
N GLY A 93 -16.89 -7.59 -7.16
CA GLY A 93 -17.59 -7.72 -5.89
C GLY A 93 -18.53 -6.56 -5.57
N GLU A 94 -19.65 -6.89 -4.93
CA GLU A 94 -20.62 -5.94 -4.37
C GLU A 94 -19.93 -5.12 -3.27
N ARG A 95 -19.50 -3.91 -3.62
CA ARG A 95 -18.89 -2.97 -2.66
C ARG A 95 -19.95 -2.61 -1.62
N ASP A 96 -19.77 -3.06 -0.39
CA ASP A 96 -20.62 -2.67 0.74
C ASP A 96 -20.52 -1.15 0.97
N PRO A 97 -21.57 -0.36 0.67
CA PRO A 97 -21.53 1.09 0.80
C PRO A 97 -21.31 1.53 2.25
N LEU A 98 -21.67 0.68 3.22
CA LEU A 98 -21.51 0.95 4.65
C LEU A 98 -20.04 0.81 5.12
N LYS A 99 -19.17 0.22 4.29
CA LYS A 99 -17.73 0.11 4.53
C LYS A 99 -16.91 1.12 3.74
N ALA A 100 -17.55 2.06 3.04
CA ALA A 100 -16.86 3.14 2.36
C ALA A 100 -16.09 3.99 3.38
N ARG A 101 -14.77 3.85 3.39
CA ARG A 101 -13.88 4.72 4.16
C ARG A 101 -13.31 5.76 3.20
N ILE A 102 -13.14 6.98 3.69
CA ILE A 102 -12.31 7.97 3.00
C ILE A 102 -10.87 7.46 3.13
N SER A 103 -10.41 6.73 2.12
CA SER A 103 -8.97 6.51 1.94
C SER A 103 -8.43 7.74 1.23
N PRO A 104 -7.67 8.61 1.91
CA PRO A 104 -6.95 9.65 1.20
C PRO A 104 -6.06 8.96 0.16
N LEU A 105 -6.06 9.49 -1.06
CA LEU A 105 -5.14 9.03 -2.09
C LEU A 105 -3.73 9.32 -1.59
N PHE A 106 -3.03 8.27 -1.16
CA PHE A 106 -1.65 8.41 -0.73
C PHE A 106 -0.78 8.54 -1.98
N ILE A 107 -0.34 9.78 -2.24
CA ILE A 107 0.67 10.07 -3.24
C ILE A 107 1.97 10.33 -2.46
N PRO A 108 2.99 9.46 -2.58
CA PRO A 108 4.33 9.80 -2.12
C PRO A 108 4.74 11.19 -2.64
N ASP A 109 5.23 12.09 -1.78
CA ASP A 109 5.97 13.26 -2.27
C ASP A 109 7.24 12.81 -3.01
N ASP A 110 7.90 13.71 -3.76
CA ASP A 110 9.05 13.34 -4.61
C ASP A 110 10.18 12.65 -3.85
N GLN A 111 10.44 13.04 -2.60
CA GLN A 111 11.47 12.43 -1.77
C GLN A 111 11.04 11.03 -1.28
N ALA A 112 9.77 10.90 -0.90
CA ALA A 112 9.15 9.65 -0.51
C ALA A 112 8.97 8.71 -1.72
N TYR A 113 8.79 9.24 -2.93
CA TYR A 113 8.71 8.51 -4.20
C TYR A 113 10.08 7.98 -4.60
N ALA A 114 11.11 8.82 -4.59
CA ALA A 114 12.49 8.39 -4.85
C ALA A 114 12.96 7.32 -3.84
N SER A 115 12.55 7.46 -2.57
CA SER A 115 12.79 6.41 -1.57
C SER A 115 12.02 5.11 -1.84
N ARG A 116 10.87 5.19 -2.53
CA ARG A 116 10.04 4.04 -2.88
C ARG A 116 10.49 3.33 -4.15
N LEU A 117 11.15 4.01 -5.07
CA LEU A 117 11.71 3.38 -6.26
C LEU A 117 12.73 2.27 -5.92
N HIS A 118 13.35 2.35 -4.74
CA HIS A 118 14.28 1.36 -4.21
C HIS A 118 13.67 0.50 -3.09
N ASP A 119 12.35 0.51 -2.95
CA ASP A 119 11.66 -0.36 -1.99
C ASP A 119 11.73 -1.79 -2.53
N PRO A 120 12.37 -2.73 -1.79
CA PRO A 120 12.61 -4.10 -2.27
C PRO A 120 11.31 -4.87 -2.54
N HIS A 121 10.16 -4.35 -2.07
CA HIS A 121 8.86 -4.94 -2.33
C HIS A 121 8.28 -4.56 -3.72
N ILE A 122 8.79 -3.52 -4.39
CA ILE A 122 8.27 -3.03 -5.68
C ILE A 122 9.33 -2.78 -6.76
N ASP A 123 10.61 -2.83 -6.40
CA ASP A 123 11.73 -2.70 -7.35
C ASP A 123 11.88 -3.97 -8.19
N ASN A 124 11.32 -3.93 -9.40
CA ASN A 124 11.25 -5.03 -10.35
C ASN A 124 11.71 -4.56 -11.74
N PRO A 125 13.02 -4.46 -11.98
CA PRO A 125 13.58 -3.90 -13.22
C PRO A 125 13.26 -4.75 -14.46
N GLU A 126 12.90 -6.02 -14.28
CA GLU A 126 12.51 -6.92 -15.36
C GLU A 126 11.19 -6.52 -16.03
N LEU A 127 10.38 -5.68 -15.38
CA LEU A 127 9.14 -5.19 -15.96
C LEU A 127 9.34 -4.35 -17.22
N SER A 128 10.43 -3.60 -17.32
CA SER A 128 10.71 -2.77 -18.50
C SER A 128 11.03 -3.61 -19.74
N ARG A 129 11.23 -4.91 -19.59
CA ARG A 129 11.62 -5.86 -20.64
C ARG A 129 10.72 -7.10 -20.67
N VAL A 130 9.50 -7.00 -20.14
CA VAL A 130 8.50 -8.08 -20.15
C VAL A 130 8.26 -8.67 -21.55
N PRO A 131 8.17 -7.89 -22.64
CA PRO A 131 8.03 -8.44 -23.98
C PRO A 131 9.22 -9.31 -24.42
N ASP A 132 10.41 -9.06 -23.88
CA ASP A 132 11.66 -9.75 -24.23
C ASP A 132 11.92 -11.02 -23.39
N LEU A 133 11.20 -11.21 -22.28
CA LEU A 133 11.35 -12.39 -21.42
C LEU A 133 10.87 -13.64 -22.15
N ASP A 134 11.49 -14.80 -21.96
CA ASP A 134 10.89 -16.05 -22.42
C ASP A 134 9.73 -16.51 -21.51
N ASP A 135 9.02 -17.58 -21.89
CA ASP A 135 7.86 -18.05 -21.13
C ASP A 135 8.21 -18.57 -19.72
N GLU A 136 9.43 -19.12 -19.55
CA GLU A 136 9.92 -19.60 -18.25
C GLU A 136 10.30 -18.42 -17.35
N GLU A 137 11.00 -17.43 -17.90
CA GLU A 137 11.35 -16.18 -17.23
C GLU A 137 10.10 -15.38 -16.81
N LEU A 138 9.08 -15.32 -17.68
CA LEU A 138 7.81 -14.65 -17.38
C LEU A 138 7.04 -15.39 -16.27
N ALA A 139 7.02 -16.72 -16.29
CA ALA A 139 6.41 -17.51 -15.23
C ALA A 139 7.11 -17.31 -13.88
N ALA A 140 8.45 -17.32 -13.87
CA ALA A 140 9.25 -17.06 -12.67
C ALA A 140 9.04 -15.63 -12.14
N LEU A 141 8.94 -14.63 -13.02
CA LEU A 141 8.60 -13.26 -12.65
C LEU A 141 7.22 -13.18 -11.99
N ARG A 142 6.20 -13.82 -12.57
CA ARG A 142 4.84 -13.85 -12.00
C ARG A 142 4.80 -14.49 -10.62
N GLU A 143 5.51 -15.59 -10.41
CA GLU A 143 5.61 -16.26 -9.11
C GLU A 143 6.26 -15.33 -8.07
N ARG A 144 7.38 -14.69 -8.43
CA ARG A 144 8.06 -13.74 -7.56
C ARG A 144 7.21 -12.53 -7.20
N LEU A 145 6.54 -11.91 -8.19
CA LEU A 145 5.61 -10.81 -7.96
C LEU A 145 4.43 -11.22 -7.07
N SER A 146 3.89 -12.43 -7.27
CA SER A 146 2.81 -12.97 -6.43
C SER A 146 3.27 -13.18 -4.99
N ALA A 147 4.48 -13.70 -4.76
CA ALA A 147 5.05 -13.81 -3.43
C ALA A 147 5.27 -12.44 -2.76
N GLN A 148 5.74 -11.44 -3.53
CA GLN A 148 5.86 -10.06 -3.03
C GLN A 148 4.50 -9.45 -2.66
N GLU A 149 3.46 -9.65 -3.47
CA GLU A 149 2.10 -9.17 -3.14
C GLU A 149 1.61 -9.77 -1.83
N VAL A 150 1.79 -11.09 -1.65
CA VAL A 150 1.40 -11.80 -0.43
C VAL A 150 2.13 -11.22 0.78
N GLN A 151 3.45 -11.03 0.71
CA GLN A 151 4.24 -10.44 1.79
C GLN A 151 3.77 -9.03 2.16
N VAL A 152 3.57 -8.15 1.17
CA VAL A 152 3.08 -6.79 1.42
C VAL A 152 1.66 -6.83 2.00
N SER A 153 0.80 -7.71 1.50
CA SER A 153 -0.56 -7.92 2.01
C SER A 153 -0.57 -8.41 3.45
N GLU A 154 0.36 -9.27 3.86
CA GLU A 154 0.52 -9.76 5.24
C GLU A 154 0.97 -8.65 6.18
N LEU A 155 2.01 -7.90 5.82
CA LEU A 155 2.47 -6.75 6.59
C LEU A 155 1.35 -5.73 6.76
N ARG A 156 0.62 -5.43 5.68
CA ARG A 156 -0.50 -4.48 5.69
C ARG A 156 -1.62 -4.94 6.62
N ARG A 157 -1.94 -6.24 6.62
CA ARG A 157 -2.92 -6.82 7.55
C ARG A 157 -2.48 -6.65 9.00
N GLY A 158 -1.22 -6.96 9.34
CA GLY A 158 -0.70 -6.74 10.69
C GLY A 158 -0.79 -5.27 11.15
N VAL A 159 -0.45 -4.32 10.27
CA VAL A 159 -0.57 -2.89 10.58
C VAL A 159 -2.04 -2.46 10.76
N LEU A 160 -2.97 -2.99 9.97
CA LEU A 160 -4.40 -2.74 10.14
C LEU A 160 -4.92 -3.31 11.47
N ASP A 161 -4.50 -4.51 11.85
CA ASP A 161 -4.89 -5.11 13.13
C ASP A 161 -4.41 -4.24 14.30
N HIS A 162 -3.17 -3.73 14.23
CA HIS A 162 -2.65 -2.76 15.20
C HIS A 162 -3.43 -1.44 15.20
N LEU A 163 -3.82 -0.93 14.03
CA LEU A 163 -4.63 0.26 13.90
C LEU A 163 -6.00 0.09 14.58
N ASP A 164 -6.65 -1.04 14.36
CA ASP A 164 -7.96 -1.35 14.93
C ASP A 164 -7.89 -1.50 16.47
N ALA A 165 -6.81 -2.11 16.99
CA ALA A 165 -6.56 -2.18 18.44
C ALA A 165 -6.36 -0.79 19.07
N LEU A 166 -5.52 0.05 18.45
CA LEU A 166 -5.28 1.43 18.90
C LEU A 166 -6.54 2.29 18.84
N GLN A 167 -7.37 2.12 17.81
CA GLN A 167 -8.64 2.83 17.69
C GLN A 167 -9.64 2.40 18.76
N THR A 168 -9.76 1.09 19.01
CA THR A 168 -10.59 0.54 20.08
C THR A 168 -10.21 1.16 21.43
N GLU A 169 -8.91 1.19 21.76
CA GLU A 169 -8.43 1.74 23.03
C GLU A 169 -8.65 3.25 23.14
N LEU A 170 -8.41 4.00 22.07
CA LEU A 170 -8.72 5.44 22.05
C LEU A 170 -10.21 5.71 22.25
N VAL A 171 -11.09 4.94 21.59
CA VAL A 171 -12.55 5.05 21.75
C VAL A 171 -12.97 4.74 23.18
N HIS A 172 -12.39 3.71 23.79
CA HIS A 172 -12.60 3.38 25.20
C HIS A 172 -12.28 4.57 26.12
N ARG A 173 -11.10 5.20 25.95
CA ARG A 173 -10.68 6.36 26.76
C ARG A 173 -11.53 7.61 26.58
N TYR A 174 -12.01 7.88 25.37
CA TYR A 174 -12.95 8.98 25.15
C TYR A 174 -14.31 8.71 25.82
N ARG A 175 -14.75 7.45 25.81
CA ARG A 175 -16.01 7.06 26.47
C ARG A 175 -15.93 7.19 27.99
N ASP A 176 -14.78 6.83 28.56
CA ASP A 176 -14.53 6.87 30.00
C ASP A 176 -14.11 8.24 30.53
N GLY A 177 -13.96 9.24 29.63
CA GLY A 177 -13.58 10.60 29.98
C GLY A 177 -12.11 10.76 30.41
N THR A 178 -11.29 9.74 30.22
CA THR A 178 -9.84 9.76 30.52
C THR A 178 -9.03 10.39 29.38
N ALA A 179 -9.66 10.67 28.24
CA ALA A 179 -9.09 11.47 27.15
C ALA A 179 -10.03 12.64 26.80
N ASP A 180 -9.47 13.85 26.75
CA ASP A 180 -10.20 15.07 26.38
C ASP A 180 -10.31 15.21 24.85
N VAL A 181 -11.52 15.50 24.37
CA VAL A 181 -11.84 15.76 22.95
C VAL A 181 -11.38 17.16 22.54
N ASP A 182 -11.37 18.13 23.45
CA ASP A 182 -10.95 19.51 23.17
C ASP A 182 -9.45 19.59 22.84
N ALA A 183 -8.65 18.68 23.40
CA ALA A 183 -7.24 18.53 23.06
C ALA A 183 -7.02 18.17 21.57
N VAL A 184 -7.94 17.40 20.96
CA VAL A 184 -7.89 17.01 19.54
C VAL A 184 -8.16 18.23 18.67
N VAL A 185 -9.20 19.00 18.99
CA VAL A 185 -9.57 20.21 18.24
C VAL A 185 -8.46 21.26 18.35
N ALA A 186 -7.89 21.46 19.54
CA ALA A 186 -6.78 22.40 19.73
C ALA A 186 -5.49 21.97 19.02
N SER A 187 -5.24 20.67 18.83
CA SER A 187 -4.09 20.18 18.05
C SER A 187 -4.30 20.36 16.54
N ALA A 188 -5.49 20.02 16.03
CA ALA A 188 -5.84 20.16 14.61
C ALA A 188 -5.85 21.62 14.14
N VAL A 189 -6.35 22.53 14.99
CA VAL A 189 -6.34 23.99 14.72
C VAL A 189 -4.91 24.55 14.68
N ARG A 190 -4.00 24.03 15.50
CA ARG A 190 -2.57 24.44 15.47
C ARG A 190 -1.83 23.94 14.24
N GLU A 191 -2.17 22.76 13.75
CA GLU A 191 -1.56 22.16 12.56
C GLU A 191 -2.03 22.85 11.27
N HIS A 192 -3.33 23.18 11.17
CA HIS A 192 -3.89 23.94 10.04
C HIS A 192 -3.64 25.45 10.11
N GLY A 193 -3.34 26.02 11.28
CA GLY A 193 -3.00 27.44 11.43
C GLY A 193 -1.58 27.79 10.98
N ARG A 194 -0.71 26.79 10.78
CA ARG A 194 0.71 26.98 10.42
C ARG A 194 0.96 27.00 8.91
N THR A 195 -0.03 26.67 8.09
CA THR A 195 0.05 26.71 6.61
C THR A 195 -0.42 28.04 6.01
N GLY A 196 -0.76 29.04 6.84
CA GLY A 196 -1.32 30.32 6.40
C GLY A 196 -0.38 31.53 6.41
N ASP A 197 0.88 31.41 6.83
CA ASP A 197 1.72 32.58 7.15
C ASP A 197 3.15 32.56 6.56
N ASP A 198 3.33 31.90 5.40
CA ASP A 198 4.51 32.11 4.54
C ASP A 198 4.03 32.48 3.12
N GLN A 199 3.85 33.79 2.89
CA GLN A 199 3.79 34.44 1.56
C GLN A 199 5.01 35.34 1.41
#